data_AF-A0A939RC67-F1
#
_entry.id   AF-A0A939RC67-F1
#
_cell.length_a   1.000
_cell.length_b   1.000
_cell.length_c   1.000
_cell.angle_alpha   90.00
_cell.angle_beta   90.00
_cell.angle_gamma   90.00
#
_symmetry.space_group_name_H-M   'P 1'
#
loop_
_entity.id
_entity.type
_entity.pdbx_description
1 polymer ?
#
loop_
_entity_poly.entity_id
_entity_poly.type
_entity_poly.pdbx_seq_one_letter_code
_entity_poly.pdbx_strand_id
1 'polypeptide(L)'
;MSENLRLVSDLALILISAGVVTIIFKLLKQPLVLGYLVAGFLVGPHLNIFPTVTDVADVEVWSEIGIIFMMFGLGLEFSFRKLFSVGSKAFVTAFVGILGMMGVGVLLGLIMDWDIMQSIFLGGMLSMSSTAIIIKAFDDLKLKGESFADLTMVVLIIQDIVAVVMMVLMSTVAASKNASPGKEMVMSIVKLVFFLILWFVIGIYVIPSFFRAAKKYINDENLLIISIGLCFGMVIIANKVGFSSALGAFVIGSILSETVESHRIEELTKSIKDLFSAIFFVSVGMMIDPSVLQQYWKLVLSLVLITLIVKAFISTLSAVLAGANLEDSVKTGFTLSQIGEFAFIIASVGVAQGVMPSYIYPVIIAASVITTFTTPYWIRAGKPMYEFLDRKMSPSLKSRLDEYSLLGNESGKKDWKSIISSTLPRVLIFSVVSVALLFVIFNYLVPFVGKIELLQKIPKWWYNLLFAAGVLLVMTPFLYGIVYNNQKTRELYMELVKLNKGNVVVITVWTILRFIIAGFFVFSILVKFFSYTKWVIILITLLVIVFMVFSNNTLRRFSFIESAFMKNLKAKDQFQKS
;
A
#
# COMPACT_ATOMS: atom_id res chain seq x y z
N MET A 1 -0.33 27.73 -34.29
CA MET A 1 -0.69 26.31 -34.12
C MET A 1 -1.89 26.26 -33.19
N SER A 2 -2.98 25.57 -33.53
CA SER A 2 -4.09 25.40 -32.59
C SER A 2 -3.61 24.65 -31.34
N GLU A 3 -4.22 24.91 -30.19
CA GLU A 3 -3.91 24.26 -28.90
C GLU A 3 -3.89 22.72 -29.02
N ASN A 4 -4.86 22.16 -29.74
CA ASN A 4 -4.91 20.72 -30.03
C ASN A 4 -3.72 20.21 -30.85
N LEU A 5 -3.21 20.99 -31.81
CA LEU A 5 -2.07 20.56 -32.63
C LEU A 5 -0.75 20.63 -31.83
N ARG A 6 -0.67 21.53 -30.83
CA ARG A 6 0.46 21.58 -29.87
C ARG A 6 0.54 20.32 -29.02
N LEU A 7 -0.56 19.93 -28.38
CA LEU A 7 -0.63 18.70 -27.59
C LEU A 7 -0.21 17.45 -28.40
N VAL A 8 -0.64 17.35 -29.65
CA VAL A 8 -0.25 16.24 -30.55
C VAL A 8 1.23 16.29 -30.90
N SER A 9 1.77 17.49 -31.19
CA SER A 9 3.18 17.69 -31.48
C SER A 9 4.08 17.32 -30.29
N ASP A 10 3.70 17.75 -29.09
CA ASP A 10 4.44 17.48 -27.86
C ASP A 10 4.40 15.99 -27.52
N LEU A 11 3.25 15.34 -27.68
CA LEU A 11 3.14 13.89 -27.53
C LEU A 11 4.01 13.14 -28.55
N ALA A 12 4.02 13.58 -29.81
CA ALA A 12 4.86 12.97 -30.84
C ALA A 12 6.35 13.09 -30.49
N LEU A 13 6.79 14.26 -30.02
CA LEU A 13 8.17 14.49 -29.58
C LEU A 13 8.54 13.60 -28.38
N ILE A 14 7.65 13.49 -27.39
CA ILE A 14 7.81 12.63 -26.22
C ILE A 14 8.00 11.17 -26.64
N LEU A 15 7.14 10.66 -27.53
CA LEU A 15 7.17 9.24 -27.92
C LEU A 15 8.34 8.91 -28.85
N ILE A 16 8.68 9.78 -29.80
CA ILE A 16 9.82 9.58 -30.70
C ILE A 16 11.13 9.62 -29.90
N SER A 17 11.29 10.60 -29.00
CA SER A 17 12.49 10.70 -28.17
C SER A 17 12.62 9.51 -27.23
N ALA A 18 11.53 9.09 -26.57
CA ALA A 18 11.49 7.88 -25.76
C ALA A 18 11.91 6.65 -26.57
N GLY A 19 11.36 6.45 -27.77
CA GLY A 19 11.68 5.31 -28.63
C GLY A 19 13.15 5.27 -29.02
N VAL A 20 13.71 6.39 -29.49
CA VAL A 20 15.13 6.46 -29.89
C VAL A 20 16.06 6.23 -28.71
N VAL A 21 15.84 6.95 -27.60
CA VAL A 21 16.73 6.88 -26.43
C VAL A 21 16.63 5.51 -25.75
N THR A 22 15.45 4.90 -25.66
CA THR A 22 15.34 3.55 -25.09
C THR A 22 16.00 2.49 -25.95
N ILE A 23 16.00 2.60 -27.27
CA ILE A 23 16.79 1.71 -28.14
C ILE A 23 18.28 1.83 -27.79
N ILE A 24 18.80 3.05 -27.65
CA ILE A 24 20.19 3.29 -27.25
C ILE A 24 20.47 2.67 -25.87
N PHE A 25 19.59 2.91 -24.89
CA PHE A 25 19.75 2.35 -23.54
C PHE A 25 19.69 0.82 -23.54
N LYS A 26 18.85 0.22 -24.37
CA LYS A 26 18.78 -1.23 -24.54
C LYS A 26 20.07 -1.79 -25.15
N LEU A 27 20.67 -1.09 -26.13
CA LEU A 27 21.99 -1.43 -26.68
C LEU A 27 23.09 -1.34 -25.61
N LEU A 28 23.02 -0.34 -24.73
CA LEU A 28 23.92 -0.16 -23.59
C LEU A 28 23.61 -1.09 -22.41
N LYS A 29 22.61 -1.96 -22.53
CA LYS A 29 22.10 -2.82 -21.45
C LYS A 29 21.68 -2.05 -20.19
N GLN A 30 21.23 -0.81 -20.31
CA GLN A 30 20.74 0.03 -19.21
C GLN A 30 19.22 -0.10 -18.99
N PRO A 31 18.70 0.10 -17.76
CA PRO A 31 17.26 0.10 -17.48
C PRO A 31 16.47 1.07 -18.37
N LEU A 32 15.28 0.66 -18.85
CA LEU A 32 14.45 1.48 -19.74
C LEU A 32 13.96 2.77 -19.08
N VAL A 33 13.65 2.73 -17.78
CA VAL A 33 13.19 3.89 -17.01
C VAL A 33 14.21 5.03 -17.06
N LEU A 34 15.52 4.72 -17.01
CA LEU A 34 16.57 5.73 -17.18
C LEU A 34 16.56 6.33 -18.59
N GLY A 35 16.29 5.50 -19.61
CA GLY A 35 16.16 5.96 -20.99
C GLY A 35 15.01 6.96 -21.15
N TYR A 36 13.86 6.72 -20.52
CA TYR A 36 12.75 7.67 -20.52
C TYR A 36 13.10 8.98 -19.82
N LEU A 37 13.75 8.93 -18.65
CA LEU A 37 14.20 10.13 -17.93
C LEU A 37 15.19 10.95 -18.75
N VAL A 38 16.17 10.31 -19.40
CA VAL A 38 17.14 10.98 -20.26
C VAL A 38 16.48 11.53 -21.52
N ALA A 39 15.53 10.82 -22.12
CA ALA A 39 14.75 11.35 -23.24
C ALA A 39 14.03 12.64 -22.84
N GLY A 40 13.36 12.63 -21.69
CA GLY A 40 12.70 13.80 -21.11
C GLY A 40 13.67 14.95 -20.85
N PHE A 41 14.82 14.66 -20.23
CA PHE A 41 15.84 15.68 -20.00
C PHE A 41 16.30 16.35 -21.30
N LEU A 42 16.50 15.55 -22.37
CA LEU A 42 16.94 16.04 -23.68
C LEU A 42 15.90 16.90 -24.40
N VAL A 43 14.61 16.56 -24.32
CA VAL A 43 13.51 17.29 -24.96
C VAL A 43 12.83 18.31 -24.04
N GLY A 44 13.36 18.48 -22.82
CA GLY A 44 12.81 19.36 -21.80
C GLY A 44 13.11 20.84 -22.03
N PRO A 45 12.33 21.75 -21.41
CA PRO A 45 12.42 23.20 -21.59
C PRO A 45 13.78 23.80 -21.20
N HIS A 46 14.58 23.07 -20.42
CA HIS A 46 15.84 23.54 -19.88
C HIS A 46 17.05 23.31 -20.80
N LEU A 47 16.91 22.51 -21.88
CA LEU A 47 17.97 22.26 -22.86
C LEU A 47 17.58 22.78 -24.25
N ASN A 48 18.17 23.90 -24.66
CA ASN A 48 17.92 24.53 -25.98
C ASN A 48 18.63 23.83 -27.16
N ILE A 49 19.02 22.55 -27.03
CA ILE A 49 19.84 21.83 -28.01
C ILE A 49 18.98 20.98 -28.96
N PHE A 50 17.83 20.50 -28.49
CA PHE A 50 16.90 19.65 -29.24
C PHE A 50 15.55 20.35 -29.42
N PRO A 51 14.68 19.86 -30.32
CA PRO A 51 13.28 20.29 -30.32
C PRO A 51 12.68 20.05 -28.94
N THR A 52 11.97 21.06 -28.43
CA THR A 52 11.55 21.14 -27.03
C THR A 52 10.04 21.25 -26.94
N VAL A 53 9.47 20.66 -25.89
CA VAL A 53 8.04 20.82 -25.57
C VAL A 53 7.74 22.29 -25.27
N THR A 54 6.69 22.81 -25.91
CA THR A 54 6.41 24.26 -25.92
C THR A 54 5.81 24.81 -24.64
N ASP A 55 5.08 23.99 -23.86
CA ASP A 55 4.36 24.43 -22.67
C ASP A 55 4.53 23.45 -21.49
N VAL A 56 4.83 23.98 -20.30
CA VAL A 56 4.97 23.20 -19.06
C VAL A 56 3.61 22.66 -18.59
N ALA A 57 2.51 23.37 -18.89
CA ALA A 57 1.17 22.91 -18.54
C ALA A 57 0.82 21.59 -19.26
N ASP A 58 1.22 21.44 -20.52
CA ASP A 58 0.98 20.22 -21.29
C ASP A 58 1.77 19.02 -20.71
N VAL A 59 2.99 19.27 -20.20
CA VAL A 59 3.81 18.26 -19.51
C VAL A 59 3.12 17.77 -18.23
N GLU A 60 2.49 18.66 -17.46
CA GLU A 60 1.76 18.29 -16.24
C GLU A 60 0.56 17.38 -16.56
N VAL A 61 -0.22 17.71 -17.59
CA VAL A 61 -1.37 16.89 -18.02
C VAL A 61 -0.93 15.48 -18.42
N TRP A 62 0.14 15.37 -19.22
CA TRP A 62 0.68 14.07 -19.63
C TRP A 62 1.23 13.26 -18.45
N SER A 63 1.88 13.93 -17.50
CA SER A 63 2.34 13.32 -16.26
C SER A 63 1.18 12.76 -15.43
N GLU A 64 0.09 13.53 -15.26
CA GLU A 64 -1.08 13.10 -14.51
C GLU A 64 -1.76 11.87 -15.12
N ILE A 65 -1.98 11.85 -16.44
CA ILE A 65 -2.54 10.69 -17.14
C ILE A 65 -1.61 9.48 -17.01
N GLY A 66 -0.30 9.72 -17.13
CA GLY A 66 0.73 8.72 -16.92
C GLY A 66 0.66 8.05 -15.54
N ILE A 67 0.54 8.85 -14.48
CA ILE A 67 0.37 8.36 -13.10
C ILE A 67 -0.91 7.52 -12.96
N ILE A 68 -2.03 7.93 -13.57
CA ILE A 68 -3.29 7.18 -13.51
C ILE A 68 -3.11 5.76 -14.04
N PHE A 69 -2.57 5.59 -15.25
CA PHE A 69 -2.39 4.26 -15.84
C PHE A 69 -1.30 3.44 -15.15
N MET A 70 -0.23 4.08 -14.66
CA MET A 70 0.79 3.40 -13.88
C MET A 70 0.21 2.86 -12.56
N MET A 71 -0.58 3.67 -11.84
CA MET A 71 -1.27 3.26 -10.61
C MET A 71 -2.33 2.21 -10.85
N PHE A 72 -3.05 2.30 -11.96
CA PHE A 72 -4.02 1.29 -12.37
C PHE A 72 -3.36 -0.07 -12.61
N GLY A 73 -2.27 -0.10 -13.38
CA GLY A 73 -1.50 -1.31 -13.63
C GLY A 73 -0.90 -1.89 -12.34
N LEU A 74 -0.38 -1.06 -11.45
CA LEU A 74 0.08 -1.48 -10.12
C LEU A 74 -1.07 -2.07 -9.28
N GLY A 75 -2.25 -1.47 -9.35
CA GLY A 75 -3.45 -2.02 -8.72
C GLY A 75 -3.80 -3.41 -9.25
N LEU A 76 -3.67 -3.65 -10.56
CA LEU A 76 -3.93 -4.95 -11.17
C LEU A 76 -2.93 -6.04 -10.73
N GLU A 77 -1.66 -5.67 -10.59
CA GLU A 77 -0.61 -6.58 -10.13
C GLU A 77 -0.73 -6.93 -8.63
N PHE A 78 -1.35 -6.03 -7.87
CA PHE A 78 -1.61 -6.18 -6.45
C PHE A 78 -2.71 -7.22 -6.20
N SER A 79 -2.35 -8.33 -5.54
CA SER A 79 -3.29 -9.31 -5.04
C SER A 79 -3.19 -9.45 -3.53
N PHE A 80 -4.33 -9.47 -2.86
CA PHE A 80 -4.40 -9.58 -1.41
C PHE A 80 -3.88 -10.95 -0.93
N ARG A 81 -4.05 -12.00 -1.74
CA ARG A 81 -3.50 -13.32 -1.41
C ARG A 81 -1.98 -13.31 -1.42
N LYS A 82 -1.34 -12.60 -2.35
CA LYS A 82 0.12 -12.45 -2.39
C LYS A 82 0.62 -11.81 -1.08
N LEU A 83 -0.09 -10.81 -0.55
CA LEU A 83 0.22 -10.17 0.74
C LEU A 83 0.08 -11.12 1.95
N PHE A 84 -0.75 -12.16 1.87
CA PHE A 84 -0.87 -13.18 2.93
C PHE A 84 0.02 -14.40 2.72
N SER A 85 0.57 -14.61 1.52
CA SER A 85 1.47 -15.71 1.20
C SER A 85 2.94 -15.37 1.39
N VAL A 86 3.29 -14.14 1.73
CA VAL A 86 4.69 -13.73 1.95
C VAL A 86 5.26 -14.33 3.23
N GLY A 87 6.51 -14.80 3.14
CA GLY A 87 7.23 -15.34 4.28
C GLY A 87 7.42 -14.29 5.38
N SER A 88 7.26 -14.70 6.64
CA SER A 88 7.33 -13.77 7.78
C SER A 88 8.67 -13.02 7.88
N LYS A 89 9.76 -13.61 7.34
CA LYS A 89 11.06 -12.96 7.26
C LYS A 89 11.05 -11.74 6.33
N ALA A 90 10.48 -11.86 5.13
CA ALA A 90 10.40 -10.77 4.17
C ALA A 90 9.53 -9.61 4.69
N PHE A 91 8.42 -9.92 5.36
CA PHE A 91 7.56 -8.90 5.96
C PHE A 91 8.28 -8.09 7.05
N VAL A 92 8.98 -8.75 7.97
CA VAL A 92 9.75 -8.06 9.02
C VAL A 92 10.87 -7.22 8.40
N THR A 93 11.60 -7.78 7.43
CA THR A 93 12.67 -7.08 6.70
C THR A 93 12.13 -5.80 6.05
N ALA A 94 11.06 -5.91 5.27
CA ALA A 94 10.45 -4.76 4.60
C ALA A 94 9.95 -3.71 5.60
N PHE A 95 9.20 -4.12 6.63
CA PHE A 95 8.57 -3.18 7.57
C PHE A 95 9.59 -2.43 8.42
N VAL A 96 10.58 -3.15 8.97
CA VAL A 96 11.67 -2.53 9.76
C VAL A 96 12.54 -1.64 8.86
N GLY A 97 12.83 -2.08 7.64
CA GLY A 97 13.60 -1.29 6.67
C GLY A 97 12.91 0.03 6.31
N ILE A 98 11.60 -0.02 6.03
CA ILE A 98 10.80 1.17 5.71
C ILE A 98 10.75 2.12 6.91
N LEU A 99 10.40 1.63 8.10
CA LEU A 99 10.32 2.47 9.29
C LEU A 99 11.67 3.07 9.67
N GLY A 100 12.76 2.31 9.55
CA GLY A 100 14.11 2.79 9.78
C GLY A 100 14.46 3.94 8.84
N MET A 101 14.21 3.78 7.54
CA MET A 101 14.47 4.84 6.56
C MET A 101 13.50 6.02 6.66
N MET A 102 12.25 5.80 7.07
CA MET A 102 11.35 6.91 7.40
C MET A 102 11.89 7.72 8.57
N GLY A 103 12.37 7.06 9.64
CA GLY A 103 13.01 7.73 10.76
C GLY A 103 14.23 8.55 10.32
N VAL A 104 15.08 7.99 9.46
CA VAL A 104 16.22 8.72 8.88
C VAL A 104 15.76 9.94 8.08
N GLY A 105 14.78 9.79 7.18
CA GLY A 105 14.28 10.92 6.40
C GLY A 105 13.62 12.00 7.25
N VAL A 106 12.92 11.63 8.33
CA VAL A 106 12.38 12.58 9.29
C VAL A 106 13.50 13.35 9.98
N LEU A 107 14.53 12.66 10.47
CA LEU A 107 15.69 13.29 11.10
C LEU A 107 16.39 14.25 10.14
N LEU A 108 16.59 13.85 8.87
CA LEU A 108 17.22 14.69 7.87
C LEU A 108 16.40 15.93 7.54
N GLY A 109 15.08 15.78 7.36
CA GLY A 109 14.20 16.92 7.12
C GLY A 109 14.23 17.92 8.28
N LEU A 110 14.20 17.43 9.52
CA LEU A 110 14.32 18.29 10.71
C LEU A 110 15.69 18.99 10.78
N ILE A 111 16.78 18.31 10.41
CA ILE A 111 18.13 18.93 10.33
C ILE A 111 18.18 20.02 9.25
N MET A 112 17.36 19.90 8.21
CA MET A 112 17.25 20.86 7.10
C MET A 112 16.20 21.96 7.36
N ASP A 113 15.71 22.08 8.59
CA ASP A 113 14.66 23.02 9.01
C ASP A 113 13.33 22.84 8.23
N TRP A 114 13.04 21.62 7.78
CA TRP A 114 11.78 21.30 7.13
C TRP A 114 10.69 20.99 8.17
N ASP A 115 9.44 21.25 7.79
CA ASP A 115 8.30 20.83 8.60
C ASP A 115 8.23 19.30 8.72
N ILE A 116 7.54 18.82 9.75
CA ILE A 116 7.31 17.40 10.01
C ILE A 116 6.70 16.71 8.78
N MET A 117 5.73 17.34 8.11
CA MET A 117 5.11 16.75 6.92
C MET A 117 6.11 16.60 5.77
N GLN A 118 6.92 17.62 5.51
CA GLN A 118 7.98 17.57 4.50
C GLN A 118 9.01 16.47 4.81
N SER A 119 9.36 16.34 6.09
CA SER A 119 10.30 15.35 6.60
C SER A 119 9.76 13.92 6.47
N ILE A 120 8.45 13.71 6.68
CA ILE A 120 7.78 12.43 6.43
C ILE A 120 7.77 12.10 4.94
N PHE A 121 7.53 13.09 4.06
CA PHE A 121 7.66 12.95 2.60
C PHE A 121 9.06 12.52 2.19
N LEU A 122 10.11 13.13 2.77
CA LEU A 122 11.48 12.70 2.52
C LEU A 122 11.73 11.25 2.95
N GLY A 123 11.30 10.86 4.15
CA GLY A 123 11.42 9.49 4.63
C GLY A 123 10.69 8.47 3.75
N GLY A 124 9.50 8.84 3.27
CA GLY A 124 8.75 8.04 2.31
C GLY A 124 9.50 7.85 0.99
N MET A 125 10.08 8.92 0.44
CA MET A 125 10.87 8.84 -0.80
C MET A 125 12.12 7.96 -0.65
N LEU A 126 12.86 8.08 0.46
CA LEU A 126 14.12 7.36 0.65
C LEU A 126 13.94 5.88 1.00
N SER A 127 12.82 5.54 1.65
CA SER A 127 12.55 4.15 2.09
C SER A 127 12.26 3.19 0.95
N MET A 128 11.78 3.67 -0.20
CA MET A 128 11.34 2.81 -1.31
C MET A 128 12.48 2.47 -2.26
N SER A 129 12.58 1.19 -2.64
CA SER A 129 13.58 0.67 -3.59
C SER A 129 12.95 0.38 -4.96
N SER A 130 13.75 0.20 -6.02
CA SER A 130 13.22 -0.09 -7.37
C SER A 130 13.21 -1.57 -7.68
N THR A 131 12.03 -2.13 -7.91
CA THR A 131 11.82 -3.51 -8.37
C THR A 131 12.37 -3.73 -9.78
N ALA A 132 12.05 -2.85 -10.73
CA ALA A 132 12.50 -2.99 -12.12
C ALA A 132 14.03 -2.97 -12.27
N ILE A 133 14.72 -2.09 -11.53
CA ILE A 133 16.18 -2.00 -11.55
C ILE A 133 16.83 -3.24 -10.94
N ILE A 134 16.29 -3.76 -9.81
CA ILE A 134 16.84 -4.96 -9.15
C ILE A 134 16.65 -6.20 -10.01
N ILE A 135 15.46 -6.41 -10.59
CA ILE A 135 15.21 -7.56 -11.47
C ILE A 135 16.22 -7.58 -12.61
N LYS A 136 16.43 -6.41 -13.24
CA LYS A 136 17.41 -6.26 -14.31
C LYS A 136 18.83 -6.52 -13.82
N ALA A 137 19.23 -5.97 -12.68
CA ALA A 137 20.54 -6.21 -12.11
C ALA A 137 20.77 -7.70 -11.77
N PHE A 138 19.75 -8.40 -11.28
CA PHE A 138 19.81 -9.84 -11.02
C PHE A 138 19.95 -10.66 -12.30
N ASP A 139 19.27 -10.27 -13.37
CA ASP A 139 19.44 -10.87 -14.70
C ASP A 139 20.85 -10.66 -15.25
N ASP A 140 21.35 -9.42 -15.21
CA ASP A 140 22.66 -9.05 -15.75
C ASP A 140 23.81 -9.69 -14.96
N LEU A 141 23.63 -9.84 -13.64
CA LEU A 141 24.61 -10.46 -12.75
C LEU A 141 24.43 -11.97 -12.57
N LYS A 142 23.39 -12.57 -13.17
CA LYS A 142 23.03 -13.99 -13.04
C LYS A 142 22.86 -14.45 -11.59
N LEU A 143 22.22 -13.62 -10.77
CA LEU A 143 22.00 -13.87 -9.33
C LEU A 143 20.63 -14.51 -9.02
N LYS A 144 19.81 -14.77 -10.06
CA LYS A 144 18.51 -15.42 -9.89
C LYS A 144 18.67 -16.82 -9.30
N GLY A 145 17.89 -17.12 -8.27
CA GLY A 145 17.90 -18.40 -7.56
C GLY A 145 18.85 -18.47 -6.35
N GLU A 146 19.59 -17.41 -6.04
CA GLU A 146 20.25 -17.30 -4.74
C GLU A 146 19.24 -16.95 -3.63
N SER A 147 19.46 -17.46 -2.41
CA SER A 147 18.57 -17.27 -1.25
C SER A 147 18.29 -15.80 -0.93
N PHE A 148 19.32 -14.95 -1.00
CA PHE A 148 19.16 -13.51 -0.79
C PHE A 148 18.31 -12.84 -1.89
N ALA A 149 18.38 -13.34 -3.13
CA ALA A 149 17.63 -12.78 -4.25
C ALA A 149 16.14 -13.05 -4.08
N ASP A 150 15.77 -14.27 -3.66
CA ASP A 150 14.39 -14.63 -3.33
C ASP A 150 13.84 -13.77 -2.18
N LEU A 151 14.61 -13.61 -1.10
CA LEU A 151 14.23 -12.72 0.02
C LEU A 151 14.01 -11.29 -0.46
N THR A 152 14.96 -10.75 -1.24
CA THR A 152 14.92 -9.39 -1.77
C THR A 152 13.69 -9.16 -2.64
N MET A 153 13.39 -10.10 -3.54
CA MET A 153 12.23 -10.02 -4.43
C MET A 153 10.91 -9.95 -3.65
N VAL A 154 10.78 -10.74 -2.58
CA VAL A 154 9.57 -10.70 -1.74
C VAL A 154 9.51 -9.40 -0.92
N VAL A 155 10.65 -8.91 -0.42
CA VAL A 155 10.72 -7.61 0.27
C VAL A 155 10.28 -6.47 -0.64
N LEU A 156 10.71 -6.46 -1.90
CA LEU A 156 10.31 -5.46 -2.89
C LEU A 156 8.80 -5.44 -3.12
N ILE A 157 8.19 -6.61 -3.28
CA ILE A 157 6.72 -6.70 -3.43
C ILE A 157 6.02 -6.07 -2.21
N ILE A 158 6.52 -6.30 -1.00
CA ILE A 158 5.94 -5.71 0.21
C ILE A 158 6.18 -4.19 0.26
N GLN A 159 7.38 -3.73 -0.14
CA GLN A 159 7.67 -2.30 -0.24
C GLN A 159 6.73 -1.59 -1.20
N ASP A 160 6.50 -2.14 -2.40
CA ASP A 160 5.61 -1.55 -3.40
C ASP A 160 4.17 -1.41 -2.85
N ILE A 161 3.70 -2.43 -2.10
CA ILE A 161 2.40 -2.39 -1.43
C ILE A 161 2.34 -1.29 -0.36
N VAL A 162 3.35 -1.23 0.50
CA VAL A 162 3.42 -0.21 1.56
C VAL A 162 3.58 1.19 0.96
N ALA A 163 4.33 1.33 -0.14
CA ALA A 163 4.52 2.59 -0.86
C ALA A 163 3.20 3.18 -1.32
N VAL A 164 2.33 2.35 -1.90
CA VAL A 164 1.01 2.80 -2.33
C VAL A 164 0.16 3.22 -1.14
N VAL A 165 0.07 2.40 -0.08
CA VAL A 165 -0.69 2.74 1.12
C VAL A 165 -0.18 4.04 1.74
N MET A 166 1.13 4.21 1.80
CA MET A 166 1.79 5.39 2.33
C MET A 166 1.51 6.63 1.47
N MET A 167 1.66 6.56 0.15
CA MET A 167 1.36 7.65 -0.78
C MET A 167 -0.09 8.13 -0.65
N VAL A 168 -1.02 7.19 -0.49
CA VAL A 168 -2.44 7.46 -0.29
C VAL A 168 -2.70 8.17 1.05
N LEU A 169 -2.08 7.69 2.13
CA LEU A 169 -2.16 8.35 3.44
C LEU A 169 -1.58 9.76 3.39
N MET A 170 -0.41 9.91 2.76
CA MET A 170 0.30 11.18 2.69
C MET A 170 -0.40 12.21 1.82
N SER A 171 -0.94 11.81 0.66
CA SER A 171 -1.76 12.70 -0.19
C SER A 171 -3.04 13.14 0.52
N THR A 172 -3.67 12.25 1.29
CA THR A 172 -4.86 12.58 2.09
C THR A 172 -4.55 13.60 3.19
N VAL A 173 -3.44 13.41 3.91
CA VAL A 173 -3.02 14.36 4.95
C VAL A 173 -2.62 15.69 4.31
N ALA A 174 -1.93 15.65 3.17
CA ALA A 174 -1.53 16.84 2.40
C ALA A 174 -2.73 17.65 1.88
N ALA A 175 -3.82 17.00 1.49
CA ALA A 175 -5.05 17.68 1.07
C ALA A 175 -5.79 18.38 2.23
N SER A 176 -5.44 18.07 3.49
CA SER A 176 -6.08 18.59 4.72
C SER A 176 -5.41 19.87 5.25
N LYS A 177 -4.76 20.67 4.39
CA LYS A 177 -3.88 21.80 4.79
C LYS A 177 -4.51 22.93 5.60
N ASN A 178 -5.84 23.05 5.62
CA ASN A 178 -6.55 24.19 6.23
C ASN A 178 -7.19 23.88 7.59
N ALA A 179 -6.73 22.81 8.23
CA ALA A 179 -7.51 22.10 9.24
C ALA A 179 -6.73 21.94 10.56
N SER A 180 -7.42 22.12 11.68
CA SER A 180 -6.84 22.18 13.03
C SER A 180 -5.98 20.94 13.40
N PRO A 181 -4.87 21.11 14.16
CA PRO A 181 -3.89 20.04 14.35
C PRO A 181 -4.48 18.87 15.15
N GLY A 182 -4.53 17.69 14.54
CA GLY A 182 -4.87 16.42 15.20
C GLY A 182 -6.24 15.86 14.85
N LYS A 183 -7.33 16.60 15.12
CA LYS A 183 -8.71 16.07 14.96
C LYS A 183 -9.07 15.85 13.48
N GLU A 184 -8.70 16.79 12.63
CA GLU A 184 -9.04 16.74 11.20
C GLU A 184 -8.11 15.80 10.42
N MET A 185 -6.87 15.61 10.87
CA MET A 185 -5.97 14.57 10.35
C MET A 185 -6.54 13.17 10.62
N VAL A 186 -6.96 12.90 11.87
CA VAL A 186 -7.64 11.64 12.22
C VAL A 186 -8.92 11.49 11.40
N MET A 187 -9.71 12.55 11.22
CA MET A 187 -10.91 12.52 10.39
C MET A 187 -10.60 12.21 8.93
N SER A 188 -9.52 12.76 8.37
CA SER A 188 -9.08 12.52 7.00
C SER A 188 -8.62 11.08 6.81
N ILE A 189 -7.86 10.53 7.76
CA ILE A 189 -7.48 9.12 7.80
C ILE A 189 -8.72 8.23 7.91
N VAL A 190 -9.66 8.54 8.80
CA VAL A 190 -10.91 7.78 8.95
C VAL A 190 -11.74 7.84 7.66
N LYS A 191 -11.85 9.00 7.03
CA LYS A 191 -12.55 9.19 5.75
C LYS A 191 -11.89 8.38 4.63
N LEU A 192 -10.56 8.34 4.59
CA LEU A 192 -9.80 7.53 3.65
C LEU A 192 -9.99 6.04 3.89
N VAL A 193 -9.81 5.58 5.12
CA VAL A 193 -9.99 4.19 5.52
C VAL A 193 -11.42 3.77 5.15
N PHE A 194 -12.43 4.55 5.56
CA PHE A 194 -13.82 4.33 5.17
C PHE A 194 -14.02 4.30 3.65
N PHE A 195 -13.43 5.23 2.90
CA PHE A 195 -13.53 5.27 1.44
C PHE A 195 -12.94 4.01 0.80
N LEU A 196 -11.70 3.66 1.16
CA LEU A 196 -11.02 2.44 0.69
C LEU A 196 -11.92 1.25 0.93
N ILE A 197 -12.36 1.08 2.16
CA ILE A 197 -13.22 -0.01 2.63
C ILE A 197 -14.54 -0.10 1.88
N LEU A 198 -15.22 1.03 1.76
CA LEU A 198 -16.54 1.09 1.18
C LEU A 198 -16.45 0.63 -0.27
N TRP A 199 -15.51 1.23 -1.01
CA TRP A 199 -15.28 0.89 -2.40
C TRP A 199 -14.66 -0.49 -2.59
N PHE A 200 -13.90 -0.99 -1.62
CA PHE A 200 -13.39 -2.35 -1.66
C PHE A 200 -14.51 -3.38 -1.49
N VAL A 201 -15.39 -3.18 -0.51
CA VAL A 201 -16.54 -4.06 -0.25
C VAL A 201 -17.54 -4.00 -1.39
N ILE A 202 -17.91 -2.79 -1.83
CA ILE A 202 -18.80 -2.60 -2.98
C ILE A 202 -18.15 -3.18 -4.23
N GLY A 203 -16.89 -2.86 -4.48
CA GLY A 203 -16.15 -3.28 -5.66
C GLY A 203 -16.05 -4.79 -5.79
N ILE A 204 -15.64 -5.49 -4.72
CA ILE A 204 -15.55 -6.96 -4.69
C ILE A 204 -16.91 -7.63 -4.89
N TYR A 205 -18.02 -6.98 -4.53
CA TYR A 205 -19.35 -7.56 -4.74
C TYR A 205 -19.92 -7.21 -6.12
N VAL A 206 -19.95 -5.93 -6.45
CA VAL A 206 -20.60 -5.37 -7.64
C VAL A 206 -19.82 -5.74 -8.90
N ILE A 207 -18.50 -5.55 -8.92
CA ILE A 207 -17.72 -5.71 -10.15
C ILE A 207 -17.63 -7.17 -10.60
N PRO A 208 -17.29 -8.15 -9.74
CA PRO A 208 -17.35 -9.56 -10.12
C PRO A 208 -18.77 -10.05 -10.47
N SER A 209 -19.81 -9.48 -9.87
CA SER A 209 -21.19 -9.85 -10.20
C SER A 209 -21.61 -9.29 -11.56
N PHE A 210 -21.21 -8.05 -11.86
CA PHE A 210 -21.37 -7.43 -13.16
C PHE A 210 -20.65 -8.24 -14.26
N PHE A 211 -19.36 -8.56 -14.08
CA PHE A 211 -18.63 -9.35 -15.07
C PHE A 211 -19.19 -10.77 -15.24
N ARG A 212 -19.69 -11.41 -14.17
CA ARG A 212 -20.37 -12.70 -14.28
C ARG A 212 -21.69 -12.60 -15.06
N ALA A 213 -22.49 -11.56 -14.83
CA ALA A 213 -23.75 -11.34 -15.54
C ALA A 213 -23.52 -11.00 -17.02
N ALA A 214 -22.52 -10.17 -17.29
CA ALA A 214 -22.16 -9.72 -18.63
C ALA A 214 -21.25 -10.71 -19.38
N LYS A 215 -20.88 -11.86 -18.80
CA LYS A 215 -19.89 -12.81 -19.35
C LYS A 215 -20.14 -13.19 -20.82
N LYS A 216 -21.40 -13.30 -21.24
CA LYS A 216 -21.78 -13.64 -22.62
C LYS A 216 -21.50 -12.51 -23.63
N TYR A 217 -21.35 -11.28 -23.17
CA TYR A 217 -21.16 -10.06 -23.98
C TYR A 217 -19.76 -9.46 -23.84
N ILE A 218 -18.90 -10.06 -23.00
CA ILE A 218 -17.54 -9.59 -22.75
C ILE A 218 -16.58 -10.31 -23.69
N ASN A 219 -16.11 -9.59 -24.69
CA ASN A 219 -14.91 -9.91 -25.45
C ASN A 219 -13.74 -9.04 -24.97
N ASP A 220 -12.55 -9.21 -25.54
CA ASP A 220 -11.35 -8.48 -25.13
C ASP A 220 -11.48 -6.96 -25.33
N GLU A 221 -12.11 -6.53 -26.43
CA GLU A 221 -12.35 -5.11 -26.72
C GLU A 221 -13.25 -4.46 -25.66
N ASN A 222 -14.42 -5.06 -25.39
CA ASN A 222 -15.34 -4.57 -24.37
C ASN A 222 -14.73 -4.64 -22.98
N LEU A 223 -13.95 -5.68 -22.67
CA LEU A 223 -13.27 -5.82 -21.39
C LEU A 223 -12.27 -4.68 -21.16
N LEU A 224 -11.50 -4.31 -22.19
CA LEU A 224 -10.58 -3.17 -22.13
C LEU A 224 -11.32 -1.86 -21.90
N ILE A 225 -12.35 -1.59 -22.72
CA ILE A 225 -13.16 -0.36 -22.63
C ILE A 225 -13.82 -0.24 -21.25
N ILE A 226 -14.43 -1.31 -20.75
CA ILE A 226 -15.07 -1.33 -19.43
C ILE A 226 -14.02 -1.11 -18.33
N SER A 227 -12.87 -1.77 -18.40
CA SER A 227 -11.83 -1.67 -17.37
C SER A 227 -11.26 -0.25 -17.29
N ILE A 228 -10.98 0.37 -18.43
CA ILE A 228 -10.51 1.77 -18.49
C ILE A 228 -11.62 2.75 -18.08
N GLY A 229 -12.86 2.50 -18.50
CA GLY A 229 -14.02 3.31 -18.10
C GLY A 229 -14.24 3.27 -16.58
N LEU A 230 -14.12 2.10 -15.96
CA LEU A 230 -14.14 1.94 -14.50
C LEU A 230 -12.94 2.64 -13.84
N CYS A 231 -11.76 2.60 -14.47
CA CYS A 231 -10.58 3.30 -14.01
C CYS A 231 -10.84 4.81 -13.87
N PHE A 232 -11.21 5.48 -14.96
CA PHE A 232 -11.52 6.90 -14.94
C PHE A 232 -12.74 7.24 -14.08
N GLY A 233 -13.76 6.38 -14.06
CA GLY A 233 -14.91 6.54 -13.18
C GLY A 233 -14.51 6.61 -11.70
N MET A 234 -13.61 5.73 -11.27
CA MET A 234 -13.11 5.73 -9.90
C MET A 234 -12.19 6.92 -9.60
N VAL A 235 -11.38 7.35 -10.58
CA VAL A 235 -10.57 8.57 -10.48
C VAL A 235 -11.46 9.80 -10.22
N ILE A 236 -12.57 9.94 -10.96
CA ILE A 236 -13.51 11.05 -10.77
C ILE A 236 -14.16 10.98 -9.37
N ILE A 237 -14.56 9.78 -8.94
CA ILE A 237 -15.15 9.59 -7.60
C ILE A 237 -14.14 9.94 -6.51
N ALA A 238 -12.88 9.50 -6.63
CA ALA A 238 -11.82 9.82 -5.67
C ALA A 238 -11.61 11.33 -5.56
N ASN A 239 -11.46 12.03 -6.69
CA ASN A 239 -11.32 13.49 -6.72
C ASN A 239 -12.52 14.21 -6.11
N LYS A 240 -13.75 13.78 -6.39
CA LYS A 240 -14.97 14.37 -5.79
C LYS A 240 -15.03 14.20 -4.28
N VAL A 241 -14.46 13.11 -3.75
CA VAL A 241 -14.37 12.88 -2.29
C VAL A 241 -13.19 13.64 -1.67
N GLY A 242 -12.30 14.23 -2.48
CA GLY A 242 -11.13 14.99 -2.03
C GLY A 242 -9.86 14.16 -1.92
N PHE A 243 -9.76 13.07 -2.67
CA PHE A 243 -8.55 12.24 -2.78
C PHE A 243 -7.91 12.36 -4.17
N SER A 244 -6.67 11.91 -4.31
CA SER A 244 -5.92 12.00 -5.57
C SER A 244 -6.44 11.06 -6.67
N SER A 245 -6.19 11.43 -7.93
CA SER A 245 -6.43 10.58 -9.10
C SER A 245 -5.69 9.23 -9.00
N ALA A 246 -4.44 9.27 -8.55
CA ALA A 246 -3.61 8.08 -8.31
C ALA A 246 -4.30 7.05 -7.39
N LEU A 247 -4.90 7.53 -6.29
CA LEU A 247 -5.63 6.65 -5.37
C LEU A 247 -6.82 5.97 -6.08
N GLY A 248 -7.64 6.74 -6.80
CA GLY A 248 -8.81 6.19 -7.49
C GLY A 248 -8.42 5.09 -8.47
N ALA A 249 -7.38 5.33 -9.27
CA ALA A 249 -6.84 4.38 -10.24
C ALA A 249 -6.26 3.11 -9.59
N PHE A 250 -5.54 3.25 -8.48
CA PHE A 250 -5.03 2.09 -7.74
C PHE A 250 -6.15 1.25 -7.14
N VAL A 251 -7.14 1.88 -6.49
CA VAL A 251 -8.24 1.18 -5.81
C VAL A 251 -9.03 0.33 -6.80
N ILE A 252 -9.44 0.90 -7.94
CA ILE A 252 -10.16 0.14 -8.95
C ILE A 252 -9.29 -0.96 -9.57
N GLY A 253 -8.00 -0.72 -9.85
CA GLY A 253 -7.07 -1.77 -10.28
C GLY A 253 -7.03 -2.94 -9.30
N SER A 254 -6.90 -2.66 -7.99
CA SER A 254 -6.87 -3.68 -6.93
C SER A 254 -8.19 -4.43 -6.73
N ILE A 255 -9.31 -3.81 -7.10
CA ILE A 255 -10.60 -4.50 -7.10
C ILE A 255 -10.71 -5.41 -8.33
N LEU A 256 -10.25 -4.94 -9.49
CA LEU A 256 -10.23 -5.70 -10.74
C LEU A 256 -9.28 -6.90 -10.68
N SER A 257 -8.16 -6.81 -9.94
CA SER A 257 -7.21 -7.91 -9.75
C SER A 257 -7.82 -9.12 -9.02
N GLU A 258 -8.88 -8.91 -8.22
CA GLU A 258 -9.60 -9.98 -7.53
C GLU A 258 -10.77 -10.55 -8.37
N THR A 259 -11.00 -10.04 -9.58
CA THR A 259 -12.01 -10.58 -10.52
C THR A 259 -11.48 -11.83 -11.27
N VAL A 260 -12.42 -12.60 -11.84
CA VAL A 260 -12.09 -13.78 -12.68
C VAL A 260 -11.33 -13.37 -13.94
N GLU A 261 -11.61 -12.18 -14.48
CA GLU A 261 -11.00 -11.67 -15.72
C GLU A 261 -9.68 -10.93 -15.48
N SER A 262 -9.17 -10.90 -14.24
CA SER A 262 -7.96 -10.15 -13.83
C SER A 262 -6.78 -10.31 -14.78
N HIS A 263 -6.42 -11.56 -15.13
CA HIS A 263 -5.31 -11.84 -16.05
C HIS A 263 -5.54 -11.25 -17.45
N ARG A 264 -6.76 -11.38 -17.99
CA ARG A 264 -7.11 -10.82 -19.30
C ARG A 264 -7.07 -9.29 -19.26
N ILE A 265 -7.57 -8.68 -18.19
CA ILE A 265 -7.49 -7.22 -17.99
C ILE A 265 -6.02 -6.77 -17.94
N GLU A 266 -5.17 -7.47 -17.19
CA GLU A 266 -3.73 -7.18 -17.09
C GLU A 266 -3.05 -7.26 -18.46
N GLU A 267 -3.28 -8.35 -19.22
CA GLU A 267 -2.70 -8.52 -20.57
C GLU A 267 -3.16 -7.44 -21.55
N LEU A 268 -4.46 -7.12 -21.56
CA LEU A 268 -5.04 -6.14 -22.49
C LEU A 268 -4.61 -4.70 -22.15
N THR A 269 -4.42 -4.40 -20.86
CA THR A 269 -4.05 -3.05 -20.40
C THR A 269 -2.54 -2.84 -20.37
N LYS A 270 -1.74 -3.90 -20.51
CA LYS A 270 -0.27 -3.85 -20.46
C LYS A 270 0.32 -2.82 -21.42
N SER A 271 -0.06 -2.85 -22.70
CA SER A 271 0.47 -1.91 -23.70
C SER A 271 0.13 -0.46 -23.38
N ILE A 272 -1.03 -0.21 -22.80
CA ILE A 272 -1.48 1.13 -22.37
C ILE A 272 -0.67 1.57 -21.15
N LYS A 273 -0.53 0.69 -20.15
CA LYS A 273 0.31 0.92 -18.97
C LYS A 273 1.74 1.28 -19.39
N ASP A 274 2.35 0.50 -20.28
CA ASP A 274 3.74 0.70 -20.71
C ASP A 274 3.91 2.03 -21.47
N LEU A 275 2.98 2.36 -22.38
CA LEU A 275 2.96 3.62 -23.12
C LEU A 275 2.86 4.84 -22.18
N PHE A 276 1.87 4.83 -21.28
CA PHE A 276 1.64 5.95 -20.38
C PHE A 276 2.68 6.04 -19.25
N SER A 277 3.31 4.92 -18.88
CA SER A 277 4.48 4.94 -18.00
C SER A 277 5.67 5.61 -18.69
N ALA A 278 5.90 5.34 -19.98
CA ALA A 278 6.93 6.03 -20.75
C ALA A 278 6.66 7.55 -20.80
N ILE A 279 5.43 7.95 -21.12
CA ILE A 279 5.02 9.37 -21.14
C ILE A 279 5.25 10.02 -19.77
N PHE A 280 4.86 9.34 -18.68
CA PHE A 280 5.11 9.81 -17.32
C PHE A 280 6.60 10.06 -17.08
N PHE A 281 7.46 9.07 -17.31
CA PHE A 281 8.90 9.20 -17.02
C PHE A 281 9.61 10.21 -17.94
N VAL A 282 9.19 10.37 -19.19
CA VAL A 282 9.69 11.46 -20.04
C VAL A 282 9.25 12.80 -19.49
N SER A 283 7.99 12.94 -19.05
CA SER A 283 7.49 14.15 -18.40
C SER A 283 8.26 14.50 -17.13
N VAL A 284 8.57 13.50 -16.31
CA VAL A 284 9.45 13.61 -15.15
C VAL A 284 10.84 14.11 -15.55
N GLY A 285 11.42 13.58 -16.64
CA GLY A 285 12.71 14.00 -17.16
C GLY A 285 12.75 15.46 -17.63
N MET A 286 11.67 15.95 -18.23
CA MET A 286 11.56 17.34 -18.71
C MET A 286 11.58 18.35 -17.57
N MET A 287 11.10 17.96 -16.38
CA MET A 287 11.12 18.80 -15.17
C MET A 287 12.50 18.93 -14.52
N ILE A 288 13.53 18.22 -15.00
CA ILE A 288 14.88 18.32 -14.46
C ILE A 288 15.52 19.64 -14.93
N ASP A 289 15.64 20.59 -14.02
CA ASP A 289 16.36 21.84 -14.22
C ASP A 289 17.85 21.72 -13.81
N PRO A 290 18.81 21.84 -14.74
CA PRO A 290 20.24 21.82 -14.43
C PRO A 290 20.69 22.86 -13.41
N SER A 291 20.04 24.04 -13.38
CA SER A 291 20.39 25.12 -12.46
C SER A 291 20.05 24.74 -11.01
N VAL A 292 18.93 24.06 -10.81
CA VAL A 292 18.53 23.49 -9.51
C VAL A 292 19.52 22.41 -9.08
N LEU A 293 19.96 21.54 -9.99
CA LEU A 293 20.99 20.54 -9.67
C LEU A 293 22.32 21.17 -9.27
N GLN A 294 22.73 22.25 -9.96
CA GLN A 294 23.94 23.00 -9.60
C GLN A 294 23.80 23.70 -8.24
N GLN A 295 22.63 24.24 -7.91
CA GLN A 295 22.40 24.89 -6.62
C GLN A 295 22.35 23.87 -5.47
N TYR A 296 21.70 22.73 -5.67
CA TYR A 296 21.43 21.72 -4.64
C TYR A 296 22.31 20.47 -4.75
N TRP A 297 23.45 20.53 -5.43
CA TRP A 297 24.34 19.38 -5.64
C TRP A 297 24.78 18.71 -4.33
N LYS A 298 24.98 19.50 -3.26
CA LYS A 298 25.34 19.00 -1.92
C LYS A 298 24.22 18.13 -1.35
N LEU A 299 22.97 18.54 -1.55
CA LEU A 299 21.80 17.77 -1.11
C LEU A 299 21.69 16.47 -1.89
N VAL A 300 21.83 16.52 -3.22
CA VAL A 300 21.85 15.33 -4.07
C VAL A 300 22.92 14.33 -3.59
N LEU A 301 24.16 14.80 -3.41
CA LEU A 301 25.27 13.96 -2.95
C LEU A 301 25.00 13.37 -1.55
N SER A 302 24.45 14.16 -0.63
CA SER A 302 24.07 13.70 0.70
C SER A 302 23.02 12.59 0.64
N LEU A 303 21.96 12.76 -0.17
CA LEU A 303 20.91 11.75 -0.32
C LEU A 303 21.46 10.47 -0.97
N VAL A 304 22.36 10.57 -1.94
CA VAL A 304 23.05 9.42 -2.54
C VAL A 304 23.87 8.68 -1.48
N LEU A 305 24.67 9.37 -0.68
CA LEU A 305 25.49 8.72 0.35
C LEU A 305 24.62 8.07 1.43
N ILE A 306 23.55 8.73 1.86
CA ILE A 306 22.63 8.21 2.87
C ILE A 306 21.93 6.95 2.35
N THR A 307 21.46 6.98 1.11
CA THR A 307 20.81 5.80 0.51
C THR A 307 21.80 4.67 0.28
N LEU A 308 23.01 4.92 -0.21
CA LEU A 308 23.99 3.85 -0.40
C LEU A 308 24.51 3.25 0.92
N ILE A 309 24.72 4.08 1.96
CA ILE A 309 25.35 3.63 3.21
C ILE A 309 24.31 3.31 4.29
N VAL A 310 23.47 4.29 4.63
CA VAL A 310 22.52 4.16 5.75
C VAL A 310 21.40 3.19 5.39
N LYS A 311 20.85 3.25 4.17
CA LYS A 311 19.82 2.30 3.75
C LYS A 311 20.37 0.89 3.59
N ALA A 312 21.60 0.72 3.10
CA ALA A 312 22.27 -0.58 3.10
C ALA A 312 22.35 -1.17 4.51
N PHE A 313 22.83 -0.36 5.45
CA PHE A 313 22.96 -0.77 6.86
C PHE A 313 21.60 -1.12 7.49
N ILE A 314 20.61 -0.24 7.36
CA ILE A 314 19.26 -0.46 7.91
C ILE A 314 18.61 -1.69 7.27
N SER A 315 18.76 -1.87 5.97
CA SER A 315 18.19 -3.01 5.25
C SER A 315 18.89 -4.32 5.64
N THR A 316 20.21 -4.32 5.81
CA THR A 316 20.94 -5.47 6.39
C THR A 316 20.47 -5.78 7.79
N LEU A 317 20.37 -4.77 8.66
CA LEU A 317 19.88 -4.94 10.03
C LEU A 317 18.46 -5.50 10.04
N SER A 318 17.59 -5.02 9.15
CA SER A 318 16.21 -5.50 9.05
C SER A 318 16.13 -6.99 8.65
N ALA A 319 17.03 -7.46 7.78
CA ALA A 319 17.11 -8.86 7.37
C ALA A 319 17.70 -9.74 8.49
N VAL A 320 18.70 -9.24 9.23
CA VAL A 320 19.22 -9.92 10.43
C VAL A 320 18.13 -10.06 11.48
N LEU A 321 17.38 -8.99 11.77
CA LEU A 321 16.25 -9.00 12.71
C LEU A 321 15.10 -9.91 12.26
N ALA A 322 14.98 -10.15 10.96
CA ALA A 322 14.03 -11.11 10.40
C ALA A 322 14.49 -12.57 10.50
N GLY A 323 15.73 -12.82 10.95
CA GLY A 323 16.32 -14.16 11.06
C GLY A 323 16.84 -14.71 9.74
N ALA A 324 17.23 -13.85 8.79
CA ALA A 324 18.07 -14.28 7.67
C ALA A 324 19.51 -14.51 8.16
N ASN A 325 20.27 -15.37 7.46
CA ASN A 325 21.68 -15.53 7.76
C ASN A 325 22.45 -14.22 7.44
N LEU A 326 23.66 -14.08 7.97
CA LEU A 326 24.42 -12.84 7.83
C LEU A 326 24.76 -12.52 6.36
N GLU A 327 25.14 -13.53 5.58
CA GLU A 327 25.50 -13.33 4.16
C GLU A 327 24.31 -12.80 3.35
N ASP A 328 23.16 -13.48 3.44
CA ASP A 328 21.93 -13.08 2.78
C ASP A 328 21.48 -11.70 3.26
N SER A 329 21.65 -11.39 4.54
CA SER A 329 21.28 -10.09 5.10
C SER A 329 22.12 -8.96 4.53
N VAL A 330 23.44 -9.16 4.43
CA VAL A 330 24.36 -8.16 3.84
C VAL A 330 24.04 -7.98 2.36
N LYS A 331 23.95 -9.08 1.59
CA LYS A 331 23.62 -9.03 0.16
C LYS A 331 22.25 -8.39 -0.10
N THR A 332 21.23 -8.70 0.70
CA THR A 332 19.90 -8.09 0.63
C THR A 332 19.96 -6.59 0.89
N GLY A 333 20.69 -6.16 1.92
CA GLY A 333 20.80 -4.74 2.26
C GLY A 333 21.45 -3.91 1.16
N PHE A 334 22.57 -4.40 0.61
CA PHE A 334 23.24 -3.76 -0.52
C PHE A 334 22.37 -3.74 -1.79
N THR A 335 21.51 -4.74 -1.99
CA THR A 335 20.60 -4.78 -3.14
C THR A 335 19.42 -3.82 -3.00
N LEU A 336 18.96 -3.53 -1.79
CA LEU A 336 17.81 -2.65 -1.53
C LEU A 336 18.17 -1.16 -1.43
N SER A 337 19.43 -0.77 -1.62
CA SER A 337 19.92 0.56 -1.23
C SER A 337 19.51 1.71 -2.15
N GLN A 338 19.20 1.45 -3.41
CA GLN A 338 18.84 2.49 -4.38
C GLN A 338 17.44 3.06 -4.16
N ILE A 339 17.21 4.22 -4.77
CA ILE A 339 15.93 4.94 -4.72
C ILE A 339 15.00 4.38 -5.81
N GLY A 340 13.79 4.01 -5.41
CA GLY A 340 12.75 3.44 -6.27
C GLY A 340 12.01 4.43 -7.16
N GLU A 341 11.31 3.91 -8.18
CA GLU A 341 10.38 4.68 -9.00
C GLU A 341 9.25 5.34 -8.18
N PHE A 342 8.84 4.67 -7.10
CA PHE A 342 7.87 5.21 -6.14
C PHE A 342 8.33 6.50 -5.47
N ALA A 343 9.64 6.72 -5.33
CA ALA A 343 10.15 7.98 -4.78
C ALA A 343 9.78 9.16 -5.67
N PHE A 344 9.81 9.00 -6.99
CA PHE A 344 9.40 10.04 -7.95
C PHE A 344 7.92 10.34 -7.82
N ILE A 345 7.11 9.31 -7.65
CA ILE A 345 5.66 9.48 -7.53
C ILE A 345 5.33 10.19 -6.22
N ILE A 346 5.94 9.78 -5.10
CA ILE A 346 5.76 10.45 -3.80
C ILE A 346 6.23 11.91 -3.88
N ALA A 347 7.35 12.18 -4.55
CA ALA A 347 7.85 13.53 -4.77
C ALA A 347 6.86 14.37 -5.59
N SER A 348 6.36 13.84 -6.72
CA SER A 348 5.38 14.51 -7.58
C SER A 348 4.11 14.85 -6.81
N VAL A 349 3.56 13.88 -6.08
CA VAL A 349 2.38 14.08 -5.22
C VAL A 349 2.65 15.13 -4.15
N GLY A 350 3.82 15.11 -3.52
CA GLY A 350 4.20 16.09 -2.50
C GLY A 350 4.30 17.53 -3.05
N VAL A 351 4.83 17.69 -4.25
CA VAL A 351 4.93 19.00 -4.94
C VAL A 351 3.57 19.46 -5.45
N ALA A 352 2.78 18.57 -6.08
CA ALA A 352 1.44 18.89 -6.59
C ALA A 352 0.48 19.33 -5.49
N GLN A 353 0.60 18.73 -4.30
CA GLN A 353 -0.17 19.15 -3.11
C GLN A 353 0.45 20.37 -2.41
N GLY A 354 1.57 20.90 -2.90
CA GLY A 354 2.33 22.03 -2.35
C GLY A 354 2.96 21.76 -0.97
N VAL A 355 3.08 20.50 -0.54
CA VAL A 355 3.72 20.14 0.74
C VAL A 355 5.24 20.28 0.61
N MET A 356 5.77 19.74 -0.48
CA MET A 356 7.19 19.77 -0.79
C MET A 356 7.52 20.98 -1.66
N PRO A 357 8.68 21.62 -1.44
CA PRO A 357 9.21 22.60 -2.38
C PRO A 357 9.46 21.98 -3.76
N SER A 358 9.25 22.75 -4.82
CA SER A 358 9.41 22.28 -6.21
C SER A 358 10.82 21.74 -6.52
N TYR A 359 11.87 22.29 -5.88
CA TYR A 359 13.25 21.86 -6.09
C TYR A 359 13.54 20.42 -5.62
N ILE A 360 12.71 19.83 -4.74
CA ILE A 360 12.92 18.46 -4.25
C ILE A 360 12.68 17.42 -5.33
N TYR A 361 11.78 17.72 -6.26
CA TYR A 361 11.48 16.82 -7.35
C TYR A 361 12.72 16.50 -8.21
N PRO A 362 13.41 17.48 -8.82
CA PRO A 362 14.64 17.21 -9.58
C PRO A 362 15.79 16.68 -8.72
N VAL A 363 15.89 17.06 -7.44
CA VAL A 363 16.92 16.54 -6.52
C VAL A 363 16.78 15.04 -6.30
N ILE A 364 15.57 14.54 -6.03
CA ILE A 364 15.30 13.12 -5.80
C ILE A 364 15.51 12.31 -7.09
N ILE A 365 15.12 12.88 -8.23
CA ILE A 365 15.37 12.26 -9.54
C ILE A 365 16.86 12.09 -9.79
N ALA A 366 17.66 13.15 -9.61
CA ALA A 366 19.11 13.08 -9.77
C ALA A 366 19.75 12.06 -8.83
N ALA A 367 19.34 12.03 -7.54
CA ALA A 367 19.83 11.04 -6.59
C ALA A 367 19.46 9.61 -7.02
N SER A 368 18.26 9.38 -7.55
CA SER A 368 17.87 8.05 -8.04
C SER A 368 18.63 7.63 -9.30
N VAL A 369 18.85 8.55 -10.25
CA VAL A 369 19.65 8.27 -11.45
C VAL A 369 21.07 7.84 -11.04
N ILE A 370 21.71 8.59 -10.14
CA ILE A 370 23.05 8.24 -9.62
C ILE A 370 23.02 6.88 -8.92
N THR A 371 22.09 6.67 -7.99
CA THR A 371 22.01 5.39 -7.26
C THR A 371 21.76 4.20 -8.19
N THR A 372 20.94 4.38 -9.23
CA THR A 372 20.68 3.37 -10.26
C THR A 372 21.95 2.97 -11.00
N PHE A 373 22.74 3.93 -11.47
CA PHE A 373 24.03 3.64 -12.11
C PHE A 373 25.01 2.92 -11.18
N THR A 374 24.99 3.26 -9.88
CA THR A 374 25.86 2.61 -8.89
C THR A 374 25.35 1.23 -8.46
N THR A 375 24.08 0.88 -8.71
CA THR A 375 23.43 -0.33 -8.16
C THR A 375 24.16 -1.63 -8.50
N PRO A 376 24.56 -1.92 -9.76
CA PRO A 376 25.24 -3.18 -10.08
C PRO A 376 26.58 -3.33 -9.35
N TYR A 377 27.30 -2.24 -9.15
CA TYR A 377 28.56 -2.21 -8.41
C TYR A 377 28.30 -2.42 -6.91
N TRP A 378 27.24 -1.82 -6.38
CA TRP A 378 26.85 -1.95 -4.98
C TRP A 378 26.41 -3.37 -4.65
N ILE A 379 25.62 -4.02 -5.51
CA ILE A 379 25.24 -5.44 -5.35
C ILE A 379 26.49 -6.33 -5.31
N ARG A 380 27.45 -6.11 -6.23
CA ARG A 380 28.73 -6.84 -6.23
C ARG A 380 29.56 -6.59 -4.97
N ALA A 381 29.47 -5.40 -4.38
CA ALA A 381 30.15 -5.04 -3.14
C ALA A 381 29.56 -5.74 -1.89
N GLY A 382 28.36 -6.34 -1.98
CA GLY A 382 27.75 -7.06 -0.87
C GLY A 382 28.59 -8.26 -0.38
N LYS A 383 29.15 -9.06 -1.30
CA LYS A 383 30.00 -10.20 -0.95
C LYS A 383 31.29 -9.81 -0.20
N PRO A 384 32.16 -8.90 -0.72
CA PRO A 384 33.36 -8.50 0.00
C PRO A 384 33.03 -7.80 1.33
N MET A 385 31.89 -7.08 1.43
CA MET A 385 31.45 -6.52 2.71
C MET A 385 31.09 -7.62 3.71
N TYR A 386 30.40 -8.67 3.28
CA TYR A 386 30.13 -9.84 4.12
C TYR A 386 31.44 -10.49 4.60
N GLU A 387 32.38 -10.76 3.71
CA GLU A 387 33.67 -11.37 4.07
C GLU A 387 34.47 -10.49 5.05
N PHE A 388 34.42 -9.17 4.88
CA PHE A 388 35.03 -8.21 5.82
C PHE A 388 34.37 -8.25 7.19
N LEU A 389 33.04 -8.27 7.24
CA LEU A 389 32.28 -8.38 8.49
C LEU A 389 32.54 -9.72 9.17
N ASP A 390 32.53 -10.83 8.42
CA ASP A 390 32.77 -12.17 8.94
C ASP A 390 34.15 -12.31 9.58
N ARG A 391 35.19 -11.70 8.98
CA ARG A 391 36.55 -11.67 9.54
C ARG A 391 36.68 -10.83 10.81
N LYS A 392 35.92 -9.74 10.93
CA LYS A 392 35.97 -8.84 12.09
C LYS A 392 35.04 -9.25 13.23
N MET A 393 34.07 -10.10 12.98
CA MET A 393 33.05 -10.46 13.97
C MET A 393 33.61 -11.41 15.02
N SER A 394 33.20 -11.23 16.29
CA SER A 394 33.61 -12.16 17.35
C SER A 394 32.95 -13.54 17.14
N PRO A 395 33.63 -14.64 17.49
CA PRO A 395 33.06 -15.99 17.36
C PRO A 395 31.74 -16.17 18.11
N SER A 396 31.58 -15.47 19.24
CA SER A 396 30.36 -15.49 20.07
C SER A 396 29.16 -14.78 19.45
N LEU A 397 29.39 -13.73 18.65
CA LEU A 397 28.31 -13.05 17.95
C LEU A 397 27.89 -13.87 16.72
N LYS A 398 28.87 -14.48 16.04
CA LYS A 398 28.63 -15.37 14.90
C LYS A 398 27.77 -16.57 15.28
N SER A 399 28.14 -17.29 16.35
CA SER A 399 27.36 -18.45 16.81
C SER A 399 25.92 -18.09 17.19
N ARG A 400 25.70 -16.92 17.82
CA ARG A 400 24.37 -16.42 18.16
C ARG A 400 23.53 -16.07 16.93
N LEU A 401 24.14 -15.45 15.92
CA LEU A 401 23.45 -15.12 14.67
C LEU A 401 23.08 -16.38 13.88
N ASP A 402 23.99 -17.36 13.84
CA ASP A 402 23.75 -18.64 13.19
C ASP A 402 22.61 -19.41 13.90
N GLU A 403 22.65 -19.50 15.24
CA GLU A 403 21.58 -20.09 16.06
C GLU A 403 20.23 -19.40 15.85
N TYR A 404 20.22 -18.05 15.83
CA TYR A 404 19.01 -17.28 15.56
C TYR A 404 18.44 -17.53 14.16
N SER A 405 19.29 -17.65 13.15
CA SER A 405 18.88 -17.92 11.77
C SER A 405 18.22 -19.30 11.62
N LEU A 406 18.74 -20.30 12.36
CA LEU A 406 18.21 -21.67 12.41
C LEU A 406 16.83 -21.71 13.08
N LEU A 407 16.66 -21.01 14.21
CA LEU A 407 15.36 -20.84 14.88
C LEU A 407 14.33 -20.13 13.98
N GLY A 408 14.79 -19.17 13.17
CA GLY A 408 13.97 -18.50 12.17
C GLY A 408 13.48 -19.41 11.03
N ASN A 409 14.22 -20.47 10.70
CA ASN A 409 13.81 -21.46 9.69
C ASN A 409 12.86 -22.53 10.26
N GLU A 410 13.01 -22.93 11.53
CA GLU A 410 12.12 -23.91 12.16
C GLU A 410 10.77 -23.34 12.63
N SER A 411 10.75 -22.07 13.06
CA SER A 411 9.52 -21.37 13.47
C SER A 411 8.48 -21.20 12.35
N GLY A 412 8.85 -21.45 11.10
CA GLY A 412 7.95 -21.48 9.95
C GLY A 412 6.93 -22.62 9.94
N LYS A 413 7.07 -23.65 10.80
CA LYS A 413 6.22 -24.85 10.71
C LYS A 413 4.96 -24.89 11.58
N LYS A 414 4.78 -24.02 12.59
CA LYS A 414 3.51 -23.81 13.34
C LYS A 414 3.75 -22.83 14.50
N ASP A 415 3.46 -21.55 14.28
CA ASP A 415 3.60 -20.50 15.31
C ASP A 415 2.29 -19.72 15.50
N TRP A 416 2.17 -18.90 16.56
CA TRP A 416 1.02 -18.01 16.85
C TRP A 416 0.62 -17.18 15.63
N LYS A 417 1.59 -16.88 14.77
CA LYS A 417 1.43 -16.20 13.47
C LYS A 417 0.37 -16.84 12.58
N SER A 418 0.21 -18.17 12.63
CA SER A 418 -0.82 -18.90 11.86
C SER A 418 -2.25 -18.62 12.32
N ILE A 419 -2.44 -18.40 13.63
CA ILE A 419 -3.74 -17.99 14.19
C ILE A 419 -4.03 -16.54 13.83
N ILE A 420 -3.04 -15.64 13.94
CA ILE A 420 -3.24 -14.24 13.61
C ILE A 420 -3.48 -14.06 12.10
N SER A 421 -2.67 -14.66 11.22
CA SER A 421 -2.86 -14.55 9.77
C SER A 421 -4.19 -15.12 9.28
N SER A 422 -4.74 -16.13 9.95
CA SER A 422 -6.04 -16.71 9.60
C SER A 422 -7.26 -15.98 10.19
N THR A 423 -7.07 -15.15 11.22
CA THR A 423 -8.16 -14.39 11.87
C THR A 423 -8.14 -12.90 11.55
N LEU A 424 -6.97 -12.32 11.29
CA LEU A 424 -6.76 -10.89 11.00
C LEU A 424 -7.58 -10.36 9.81
N PRO A 425 -7.68 -11.05 8.66
CA PRO A 425 -8.48 -10.55 7.54
C PRO A 425 -9.96 -10.41 7.92
N ARG A 426 -10.51 -11.37 8.67
CA ARG A 426 -11.89 -11.30 9.17
C ARG A 426 -12.08 -10.16 10.14
N VAL A 427 -11.21 -10.05 11.15
CA VAL A 427 -11.27 -8.95 12.14
C VAL A 427 -11.25 -7.61 11.44
N LEU A 428 -10.34 -7.42 10.46
CA LEU A 428 -10.28 -6.20 9.66
C LEU A 428 -11.60 -6.00 8.93
N ILE A 429 -11.99 -6.89 8.01
CA ILE A 429 -13.21 -6.76 7.19
C ILE A 429 -14.45 -6.48 8.03
N PHE A 430 -14.64 -7.17 9.14
CA PHE A 430 -15.83 -7.00 9.98
C PHE A 430 -15.81 -5.72 10.83
N SER A 431 -14.64 -5.30 11.32
CA SER A 431 -14.51 -4.00 12.01
C SER A 431 -14.80 -2.86 11.05
N VAL A 432 -14.29 -3.01 9.85
CA VAL A 432 -14.42 -2.12 8.71
C VAL A 432 -15.87 -1.95 8.27
N VAL A 433 -16.59 -3.05 8.08
CA VAL A 433 -18.03 -3.01 7.77
C VAL A 433 -18.82 -2.43 8.94
N SER A 434 -18.41 -2.71 10.18
CA SER A 434 -19.04 -2.13 11.38
C SER A 434 -18.90 -0.61 11.44
N VAL A 435 -17.73 -0.05 11.11
CA VAL A 435 -17.52 1.40 10.96
C VAL A 435 -18.44 1.96 9.88
N ALA A 436 -18.49 1.31 8.72
CA ALA A 436 -19.29 1.80 7.60
C ALA A 436 -20.79 1.80 7.92
N LEU A 437 -21.26 0.75 8.58
CA LEU A 437 -22.64 0.64 9.03
C LEU A 437 -22.98 1.74 10.05
N LEU A 438 -22.10 1.99 11.04
CA LEU A 438 -22.29 3.11 11.97
C LEU A 438 -22.34 4.46 11.27
N PHE A 439 -21.49 4.68 10.27
CA PHE A 439 -21.49 5.94 9.51
C PHE A 439 -22.81 6.16 8.79
N VAL A 440 -23.34 5.13 8.11
CA VAL A 440 -24.64 5.19 7.43
C VAL A 440 -25.77 5.40 8.43
N ILE A 441 -25.75 4.64 9.53
CA ILE A 441 -26.76 4.71 10.58
C ILE A 441 -26.78 6.10 11.20
N PHE A 442 -25.64 6.64 11.61
CA PHE A 442 -25.59 7.91 12.34
C PHE A 442 -25.84 9.14 11.47
N ASN A 443 -25.39 9.14 10.20
CA ASN A 443 -25.49 10.33 9.34
C ASN A 443 -26.73 10.36 8.46
N TYR A 444 -27.31 9.20 8.13
CA TYR A 444 -28.48 9.13 7.24
C TYR A 444 -29.70 8.54 7.93
N LEU A 445 -29.54 7.39 8.58
CA LEU A 445 -30.67 6.62 9.12
C LEU A 445 -31.26 7.27 10.38
N VAL A 446 -30.42 7.76 11.31
CA VAL A 446 -30.85 8.47 12.52
C VAL A 446 -31.58 9.79 12.18
N PRO A 447 -31.05 10.67 11.31
CA PRO A 447 -31.77 11.88 10.90
C PRO A 447 -33.06 11.60 10.12
N PHE A 448 -33.07 10.56 9.28
CA PHE A 448 -34.27 10.16 8.53
C PHE A 448 -35.39 9.70 9.47
N VAL A 449 -35.08 8.86 10.44
CA VAL A 449 -36.06 8.32 11.38
C VAL A 449 -36.57 9.42 12.33
N GLY A 450 -35.73 10.39 12.67
CA GLY A 450 -36.14 11.58 13.42
C GLY A 450 -37.20 12.46 12.72
N LYS A 451 -37.33 12.34 11.39
CA LYS A 451 -38.35 13.07 10.59
C LYS A 451 -39.70 12.35 10.52
N ILE A 452 -39.81 11.12 11.01
CA ILE A 452 -41.06 10.34 10.96
C ILE A 452 -41.98 10.78 12.12
N GLU A 453 -43.07 11.48 11.79
CA GLU A 453 -44.02 12.04 12.78
C GLU A 453 -44.63 10.99 13.72
N LEU A 454 -44.85 9.76 13.25
CA LEU A 454 -45.37 8.65 14.06
C LEU A 454 -44.45 8.26 15.23
N LEU A 455 -43.14 8.41 15.07
CA LEU A 455 -42.15 8.03 16.09
C LEU A 455 -41.88 9.15 17.10
N GLN A 456 -42.31 10.39 16.81
CA GLN A 456 -42.20 11.52 17.73
C GLN A 456 -43.20 11.46 18.90
N LYS A 457 -44.25 10.63 18.80
CA LYS A 457 -45.22 10.39 19.89
C LYS A 457 -44.72 9.42 20.97
N ILE A 458 -43.63 8.70 20.71
CA ILE A 458 -43.04 7.74 21.65
C ILE A 458 -42.12 8.50 22.62
N PRO A 459 -42.14 8.20 23.93
CA PRO A 459 -41.19 8.80 24.88
C PRO A 459 -39.74 8.59 24.41
N LYS A 460 -38.94 9.65 24.46
CA LYS A 460 -37.56 9.69 23.94
C LYS A 460 -36.68 8.53 24.41
N TRP A 461 -36.90 8.04 25.63
CA TRP A 461 -36.20 6.89 26.18
C TRP A 461 -36.53 5.57 25.44
N TRP A 462 -37.81 5.28 25.23
CA TRP A 462 -38.25 4.08 24.50
C TRP A 462 -37.86 4.13 23.02
N TYR A 463 -37.91 5.33 22.42
CA TYR A 463 -37.42 5.56 21.06
C TYR A 463 -35.93 5.24 20.93
N ASN A 464 -35.09 5.79 21.81
CA ASN A 464 -33.64 5.56 21.80
C ASN A 464 -33.29 4.09 22.09
N LEU A 465 -34.06 3.43 22.96
CA LEU A 465 -33.86 2.02 23.29
C LEU A 465 -34.20 1.09 22.12
N LEU A 466 -35.37 1.27 21.50
CA LEU A 466 -35.76 0.47 20.34
C LEU A 466 -34.79 0.65 19.17
N PHE A 467 -34.32 1.88 18.94
CA PHE A 467 -33.40 2.17 17.85
C PHE A 467 -32.00 1.63 18.12
N ALA A 468 -31.47 1.81 19.33
CA ALA A 468 -30.19 1.22 19.72
C ALA A 468 -30.23 -0.31 19.66
N ALA A 469 -31.33 -0.93 20.09
CA ALA A 469 -31.53 -2.38 19.98
C ALA A 469 -31.57 -2.85 18.51
N GLY A 470 -32.30 -2.13 17.65
CA GLY A 470 -32.35 -2.42 16.21
C GLY A 470 -30.98 -2.31 15.54
N VAL A 471 -30.22 -1.24 15.84
CA VAL A 471 -28.86 -1.04 15.34
C VAL A 471 -27.92 -2.15 15.80
N LEU A 472 -27.98 -2.54 17.08
CA LEU A 472 -27.19 -3.66 17.62
C LEU A 472 -27.56 -4.99 16.95
N LEU A 473 -28.83 -5.22 16.65
CA LEU A 473 -29.30 -6.43 15.96
C LEU A 473 -28.72 -6.52 14.54
N VAL A 474 -28.74 -5.42 13.79
CA VAL A 474 -28.11 -5.35 12.46
C VAL A 474 -26.59 -5.51 12.54
N MET A 475 -25.95 -5.01 13.61
CA MET A 475 -24.49 -5.11 13.81
C MET A 475 -24.01 -6.46 14.34
N THR A 476 -24.88 -7.24 14.97
CA THR A 476 -24.58 -8.55 15.57
C THR A 476 -23.75 -9.47 14.67
N PRO A 477 -24.06 -9.69 13.37
CA PRO A 477 -23.26 -10.57 12.50
C PRO A 477 -21.82 -10.09 12.30
N PHE A 478 -21.59 -8.77 12.25
CA PHE A 478 -20.25 -8.20 12.06
C PHE A 478 -19.45 -8.24 13.36
N LEU A 479 -20.07 -7.88 14.49
CA LEU A 479 -19.44 -7.99 15.82
C LEU A 479 -19.05 -9.44 16.13
N TYR A 480 -19.89 -10.39 15.75
CA TYR A 480 -19.58 -11.81 15.88
C TYR A 480 -18.40 -12.24 15.01
N GLY A 481 -18.34 -11.77 13.77
CA GLY A 481 -17.22 -12.04 12.86
C GLY A 481 -15.86 -11.53 13.36
N ILE A 482 -15.86 -10.51 14.23
CA ILE A 482 -14.64 -10.00 14.91
C ILE A 482 -14.24 -10.95 16.05
N VAL A 483 -15.21 -11.41 16.83
CA VAL A 483 -14.97 -12.10 18.11
C VAL A 483 -14.78 -13.61 17.96
N TYR A 484 -15.56 -14.26 17.09
CA TYR A 484 -15.66 -15.72 17.07
C TYR A 484 -14.60 -16.41 16.21
N ASN A 485 -14.09 -17.54 16.70
CA ASN A 485 -13.11 -18.40 16.01
C ASN A 485 -13.82 -19.57 15.33
N ASN A 486 -13.54 -19.80 14.03
CA ASN A 486 -14.01 -21.00 13.34
C ASN A 486 -13.38 -22.26 13.93
N GLN A 487 -14.03 -23.40 13.72
CA GLN A 487 -13.66 -24.71 14.29
C GLN A 487 -12.17 -25.04 14.10
N LYS A 488 -11.64 -24.83 12.88
CA LYS A 488 -10.22 -25.02 12.54
C LYS A 488 -9.26 -24.14 13.38
N THR A 489 -9.65 -22.92 13.68
CA THR A 489 -8.86 -21.98 14.51
C THR A 489 -8.89 -22.39 15.98
N ARG A 490 -10.01 -22.99 16.44
CA ARG A 490 -10.14 -23.55 17.80
C ARG A 490 -9.23 -24.77 18.01
N GLU A 491 -9.14 -25.65 17.02
CA GLU A 491 -8.24 -26.81 17.05
C GLU A 491 -6.77 -26.36 17.08
N LEU A 492 -6.38 -25.41 16.22
CA LEU A 492 -5.04 -24.81 16.22
C LEU A 492 -4.70 -24.11 17.54
N TYR A 493 -5.67 -23.44 18.18
CA TYR A 493 -5.51 -22.82 19.49
C TYR A 493 -5.16 -23.86 20.55
N MET A 494 -5.91 -24.96 20.62
CA MET A 494 -5.68 -26.03 21.60
C MET A 494 -4.35 -26.76 21.38
N GLU A 495 -3.89 -26.86 20.12
CA GLU A 495 -2.59 -27.45 19.78
C GLU A 495 -1.42 -26.53 20.20
N LEU A 496 -1.51 -25.22 19.92
CA LEU A 496 -0.45 -24.25 20.21
C LEU A 496 -0.30 -23.93 21.70
N VAL A 497 -1.40 -23.96 22.47
CA VAL A 497 -1.37 -23.76 23.93
C VAL A 497 -0.63 -24.90 24.65
N LYS A 498 -0.63 -26.12 24.09
CA LYS A 498 0.10 -27.27 24.65
C LYS A 498 1.60 -27.24 24.37
N LEU A 499 2.04 -26.55 23.31
CA LEU A 499 3.42 -26.59 22.82
C LEU A 499 4.33 -25.52 23.44
N ASN A 500 3.82 -24.31 23.70
CA ASN A 500 4.65 -23.22 24.24
C ASN A 500 3.83 -22.21 25.05
N LYS A 501 4.23 -21.95 26.31
CA LYS A 501 3.57 -20.99 27.21
C LYS A 501 3.65 -19.54 26.70
N GLY A 502 4.68 -19.17 25.93
CA GLY A 502 4.80 -17.82 25.34
C GLY A 502 3.72 -17.51 24.29
N ASN A 503 3.31 -18.53 23.52
CA ASN A 503 2.25 -18.39 22.52
C ASN A 503 0.88 -18.15 23.18
N VAL A 504 0.66 -18.69 24.38
CA VAL A 504 -0.58 -18.48 25.16
C VAL A 504 -0.79 -17.00 25.45
N VAL A 505 0.26 -16.28 25.83
CA VAL A 505 0.18 -14.84 26.14
C VAL A 505 -0.21 -14.05 24.88
N VAL A 506 0.48 -14.28 23.76
CA VAL A 506 0.21 -13.57 22.50
C VAL A 506 -1.21 -13.83 22.00
N ILE A 507 -1.67 -15.09 22.03
CA ILE A 507 -3.01 -15.41 21.54
C ILE A 507 -4.10 -14.91 22.49
N THR A 508 -3.83 -14.89 23.80
CA THR A 508 -4.73 -14.30 24.81
C THR A 508 -4.86 -12.79 24.59
N VAL A 509 -3.73 -12.09 24.40
CA VAL A 509 -3.71 -10.66 24.07
C VAL A 509 -4.46 -10.38 22.77
N TRP A 510 -4.23 -11.17 21.71
CA TRP A 510 -4.95 -11.05 20.44
C TRP A 510 -6.46 -11.27 20.60
N THR A 511 -6.88 -12.18 21.46
CA THR A 511 -8.29 -12.43 21.73
C THR A 511 -8.92 -11.27 22.50
N ILE A 512 -8.24 -10.76 23.53
CA ILE A 512 -8.67 -9.58 24.29
C ILE A 512 -8.84 -8.37 23.36
N LEU A 513 -7.88 -8.13 22.45
CA LEU A 513 -7.93 -7.03 21.49
C LEU A 513 -9.20 -7.08 20.62
N ARG A 514 -9.60 -8.26 20.15
CA ARG A 514 -10.82 -8.42 19.33
C ARG A 514 -12.10 -8.09 20.11
N PHE A 515 -12.15 -8.48 21.39
CA PHE A 515 -13.26 -8.11 22.27
C PHE A 515 -13.30 -6.61 22.57
N ILE A 516 -12.14 -5.97 22.71
CA ILE A 516 -12.05 -4.50 22.86
C ILE A 516 -12.59 -3.81 21.61
N ILE A 517 -12.22 -4.28 20.42
CA ILE A 517 -12.70 -3.73 19.14
C ILE A 517 -14.22 -3.89 19.02
N ALA A 518 -14.78 -5.07 19.30
CA ALA A 518 -16.22 -5.28 19.28
C ALA A 518 -16.94 -4.44 20.34
N GLY A 519 -16.36 -4.32 21.54
CA GLY A 519 -16.86 -3.49 22.62
C GLY A 519 -16.89 -2.00 22.27
N PHE A 520 -15.88 -1.50 21.55
CA PHE A 520 -15.83 -0.12 21.08
C PHE A 520 -17.04 0.24 20.19
N PHE A 521 -17.46 -0.68 19.30
CA PHE A 521 -18.64 -0.46 18.47
C PHE A 521 -19.93 -0.42 19.28
N VAL A 522 -20.12 -1.38 20.20
CA VAL A 522 -21.28 -1.40 21.10
C VAL A 522 -21.33 -0.12 21.94
N PHE A 523 -20.18 0.29 22.49
CA PHE A 523 -20.04 1.53 23.26
C PHE A 523 -20.41 2.76 22.44
N SER A 524 -19.93 2.86 21.19
CA SER A 524 -20.20 3.99 20.30
C SER A 524 -21.70 4.17 20.01
N ILE A 525 -22.45 3.07 19.88
CA ILE A 525 -23.92 3.09 19.73
C ILE A 525 -24.57 3.62 21.00
N LEU A 526 -24.21 3.05 22.15
CA LEU A 526 -24.84 3.41 23.42
C LEU A 526 -24.61 4.88 23.80
N VAL A 527 -23.41 5.42 23.57
CA VAL A 527 -23.10 6.84 23.80
C VAL A 527 -23.93 7.77 22.90
N LYS A 528 -24.24 7.35 21.66
CA LYS A 528 -25.02 8.17 20.74
C LYS A 528 -26.49 8.28 21.15
N PHE A 529 -27.07 7.21 21.67
CA PHE A 529 -28.50 7.13 22.00
C PHE A 529 -28.82 7.41 23.48
N PHE A 530 -27.86 7.27 24.39
CA PHE A 530 -28.10 7.45 25.82
C PHE A 530 -27.19 8.51 26.44
N SER A 531 -27.79 9.46 27.17
CA SER A 531 -27.09 10.54 27.87
C SER A 531 -26.71 10.18 29.32
N TYR A 532 -26.43 8.90 29.60
CA TYR A 532 -25.99 8.47 30.94
C TYR A 532 -24.53 8.83 31.21
N THR A 533 -24.10 8.78 32.47
CA THR A 533 -22.70 8.84 32.85
C THR A 533 -21.92 7.73 32.14
N LYS A 534 -20.76 8.08 31.56
CA LYS A 534 -19.94 7.17 30.72
C LYS A 534 -19.64 5.82 31.39
N TRP A 535 -19.57 5.75 32.72
CA TRP A 535 -19.37 4.53 33.51
C TRP A 535 -20.53 3.53 33.42
N VAL A 536 -21.78 3.99 33.39
CA VAL A 536 -22.97 3.13 33.24
C VAL A 536 -22.97 2.49 31.84
N ILE A 537 -22.54 3.25 30.83
CA ILE A 537 -22.44 2.78 29.45
C ILE A 537 -21.33 1.72 29.29
N ILE A 538 -20.21 1.90 29.99
CA ILE A 538 -19.11 0.90 30.03
C ILE A 538 -19.61 -0.41 30.66
N LEU A 539 -20.36 -0.34 31.76
CA LEU A 539 -20.93 -1.52 32.43
C LEU A 539 -21.90 -2.28 31.51
N ILE A 540 -22.78 -1.58 30.81
CA ILE A 540 -23.72 -2.18 29.85
C ILE A 540 -22.97 -2.80 28.66
N THR A 541 -21.91 -2.15 28.18
CA THR A 541 -21.08 -2.67 27.10
C THR A 541 -20.42 -4.00 27.50
N LEU A 542 -19.88 -4.09 28.72
CA LEU A 542 -19.31 -5.33 29.26
C LEU A 542 -20.36 -6.45 29.38
N LEU A 543 -21.57 -6.14 29.84
CA LEU A 543 -22.66 -7.11 29.95
C LEU A 543 -23.09 -7.67 28.58
N VAL A 544 -23.14 -6.82 27.54
CA VAL A 544 -23.46 -7.23 26.17
C VAL A 544 -22.36 -8.14 25.60
N ILE A 545 -21.09 -7.84 25.87
CA ILE A 545 -19.96 -8.69 25.47
C ILE A 545 -20.07 -10.07 26.15
N VAL A 546 -20.34 -10.11 27.45
CA VAL A 546 -20.51 -11.38 28.19
C VAL A 546 -21.69 -12.18 27.63
N PHE A 547 -22.82 -11.53 27.34
CA PHE A 547 -23.97 -12.18 26.72
C PHE A 547 -23.65 -12.77 25.33
N MET A 548 -22.89 -12.05 24.50
CA MET A 548 -22.43 -12.55 23.20
C MET A 548 -21.52 -13.78 23.31
N VAL A 549 -20.72 -13.88 24.37
CA VAL A 549 -19.85 -15.05 24.62
C VAL A 549 -20.67 -16.30 24.98
N PHE A 550 -21.78 -16.15 25.69
CA PHE A 550 -22.58 -17.26 26.20
C PHE A 550 -23.78 -17.66 25.31
N SER A 551 -24.25 -16.78 24.42
CA SER A 551 -25.39 -17.05 23.54
C SER A 551 -25.00 -17.95 22.36
N ASN A 552 -25.00 -19.26 22.59
CA ASN A 552 -24.57 -20.26 21.60
C ASN A 552 -25.68 -20.66 20.59
N ASN A 553 -26.94 -20.25 20.78
CA ASN A 553 -28.10 -20.87 20.12
C ASN A 553 -28.72 -20.08 18.96
N THR A 554 -28.57 -18.75 18.90
CA THR A 554 -29.16 -17.89 17.85
C THR A 554 -28.29 -17.78 16.58
N LEU A 555 -27.20 -18.55 16.50
CA LEU A 555 -26.07 -18.37 15.60
C LEU A 555 -26.03 -19.31 14.38
N ARG A 556 -26.84 -20.36 14.35
CA ARG A 556 -26.84 -21.36 13.24
C ARG A 556 -27.34 -20.82 11.90
N ARG A 557 -28.06 -19.70 11.85
CA ARG A 557 -28.60 -19.12 10.61
C ARG A 557 -27.63 -18.18 9.87
N PHE A 558 -26.54 -17.74 10.49
CA PHE A 558 -25.64 -16.71 9.93
C PHE A 558 -24.38 -17.24 9.25
N SER A 559 -24.03 -18.52 9.45
CA SER A 559 -22.94 -19.21 8.73
C SER A 559 -23.14 -19.24 7.21
N PHE A 560 -24.36 -18.96 6.72
CA PHE A 560 -24.67 -18.87 5.30
C PHE A 560 -24.00 -17.65 4.62
N ILE A 561 -23.95 -16.49 5.29
CA ILE A 561 -23.33 -15.27 4.72
C ILE A 561 -21.79 -15.41 4.72
N GLU A 562 -21.22 -15.95 5.79
CA GLU A 562 -19.78 -16.23 5.87
C GLU A 562 -19.36 -17.30 4.84
N SER A 563 -20.16 -18.36 4.66
CA SER A 563 -19.89 -19.39 3.65
C SER A 563 -20.05 -18.86 2.22
N ALA A 564 -21.00 -17.96 1.94
CA ALA A 564 -21.12 -17.30 0.65
C ALA A 564 -19.92 -16.38 0.36
N PHE A 565 -19.45 -15.61 1.35
CA PHE A 565 -18.26 -14.76 1.24
C PHE A 565 -17.00 -15.60 0.98
N MET A 566 -16.75 -16.62 1.81
CA MET A 566 -15.59 -17.51 1.67
C MET A 566 -15.63 -18.35 0.39
N LYS A 567 -16.81 -18.72 -0.10
CA LYS A 567 -16.99 -19.43 -1.38
C LYS A 567 -16.66 -18.54 -2.56
N ASN A 568 -17.05 -17.26 -2.55
CA ASN A 568 -16.66 -16.29 -3.57
C ASN A 568 -15.15 -16.00 -3.52
N LEU A 569 -14.58 -15.91 -2.31
CA LEU A 569 -13.14 -15.73 -2.11
C LEU A 569 -12.33 -16.95 -2.59
N LYS A 570 -12.89 -18.16 -2.52
CA LYS A 570 -12.24 -19.41 -2.96
C LYS A 570 -12.65 -19.91 -4.34
N ALA A 571 -13.54 -19.21 -5.05
CA ALA A 571 -14.05 -19.66 -6.35
C ALA A 571 -12.93 -19.88 -7.39
N LYS A 572 -11.83 -19.11 -7.31
CA LYS A 572 -10.64 -19.26 -8.16
C LYS A 572 -9.93 -20.62 -7.98
N ASP A 573 -9.90 -21.18 -6.76
CA ASP A 573 -9.19 -22.42 -6.45
C ASP A 573 -9.91 -23.66 -7.00
N GLN A 574 -11.22 -23.56 -7.24
CA GLN A 574 -12.01 -24.65 -7.82
C GLN A 574 -11.95 -24.67 -9.35
N PHE A 575 -11.77 -23.51 -9.99
CA PHE A 575 -11.64 -23.41 -11.45
C PHE A 575 -10.23 -23.72 -11.96
N GLN A 576 -9.18 -23.66 -11.13
CA GLN A 576 -7.83 -24.12 -11.52
C GLN A 576 -7.62 -25.63 -11.33
N LYS A 577 -8.60 -26.34 -10.76
CA LYS A 577 -8.59 -27.80 -10.58
C LYS A 577 -9.59 -28.53 -11.49
N SER A 578 -10.31 -27.79 -12.34
CA SER A 578 -11.19 -28.29 -13.41
C SER A 578 -10.65 -27.80 -14.74
#